data_AF-A0A7K2WMV1-F1
#
_entry.id   AF-A0A7K2WMV1-F1
#
_cell.length_a   1.000
_cell.length_b   1.000
_cell.length_c   1.000
_cell.angle_alpha   90.00
_cell.angle_beta   90.00
_cell.angle_gamma   90.00
#
_symmetry.space_group_name_H-M   'P 1'
#
loop_
_entity.id
_entity.type
_entity.pdbx_description
1 polymer ?
#
loop_
_entity_poly.entity_id
_entity_poly.type
_entity_poly.pdbx_seq_one_letter_code
_entity_poly.pdbx_strand_id
1 'polypeptide(L)'
;MTVDTMEIAVSLFIDVRISLVSGNVVARHPGASSDAQDRLLLAGLGPLRSVSRRGNTGLLLETARGEQWLVGLSEASGLVASVEHVNPFADTA
;
A
#
# COMPACT_ATOMS: atom_id res chain seq x y z
N MET A 1 -6.22 24.94 -10.59
CA MET A 1 -6.81 23.60 -10.38
C MET A 1 -5.78 22.77 -9.65
N THR A 2 -5.91 22.60 -8.34
CA THR A 2 -4.94 21.85 -7.52
C THR A 2 -5.53 20.50 -7.18
N VAL A 3 -5.11 19.47 -7.90
CA VAL A 3 -5.21 18.09 -7.44
C VAL A 3 -3.84 17.48 -7.64
N ASP A 4 -2.92 17.82 -6.73
CA ASP A 4 -1.68 17.05 -6.55
C ASP A 4 -2.05 15.71 -5.90
N THR A 5 -2.76 14.87 -6.64
CA THR A 5 -2.89 13.45 -6.32
C THR A 5 -1.56 12.80 -6.69
N MET A 6 -0.56 12.95 -5.82
CA MET A 6 0.63 12.11 -5.87
C MET A 6 0.20 10.70 -5.49
N GLU A 7 -0.05 9.88 -6.50
CA GLU A 7 -0.30 8.46 -6.36
C GLU A 7 0.86 7.65 -6.92
N ILE A 8 1.16 6.53 -6.27
CA ILE A 8 2.11 5.53 -6.76
C ILE A 8 1.32 4.28 -7.16
N ALA A 9 1.52 3.84 -8.40
CA ALA A 9 1.10 2.52 -8.83
C ALA A 9 2.21 1.50 -8.55
N VAL A 10 1.87 0.42 -7.87
CA VAL A 10 2.76 -0.71 -7.61
C VAL A 10 2.13 -1.96 -8.20
N SER A 11 2.77 -2.50 -9.23
CA SER A 11 2.38 -3.79 -9.79
C SER A 11 2.95 -4.92 -8.92
N LEU A 12 2.03 -5.60 -8.25
CA LEU A 12 2.26 -6.88 -7.59
C LEU A 12 1.68 -7.99 -8.48
N PHE A 13 1.10 -9.04 -7.90
CA PHE A 13 0.20 -9.96 -8.61
C PHE A 13 -1.18 -9.31 -8.91
N ILE A 14 -1.46 -8.14 -8.32
CA ILE A 14 -2.57 -7.24 -8.64
C ILE A 14 -2.05 -5.81 -8.82
N ASP A 15 -2.85 -4.95 -9.44
CA ASP A 15 -2.55 -3.52 -9.52
C ASP A 15 -2.96 -2.82 -8.23
N VAL A 16 -1.98 -2.21 -7.56
CA VAL A 16 -2.20 -1.44 -6.33
C VAL A 16 -1.89 0.02 -6.58
N ARG A 17 -2.77 0.92 -6.14
CA ARG A 17 -2.55 2.37 -6.15
C ARG A 17 -2.51 2.89 -4.72
N ILE A 18 -1.57 3.78 -4.47
CA ILE A 18 -1.28 4.27 -3.12
C ILE A 18 -1.24 5.79 -3.16
N SER A 19 -2.07 6.43 -2.35
CA SER A 19 -2.07 7.88 -2.18
C SER A 19 -0.95 8.28 -1.23
N LEU A 20 0.00 9.11 -1.70
CA LEU A 20 1.05 9.65 -0.84
C LEU A 20 0.53 10.74 0.10
N VAL A 21 -0.66 11.29 -0.14
CA VAL A 21 -1.23 12.35 0.69
C VAL A 21 -1.99 11.77 1.88
N SER A 22 -2.79 10.72 1.65
CA SER A 22 -3.66 10.13 2.68
C SER A 22 -3.15 8.81 3.25
N GLY A 23 -2.20 8.16 2.56
CA GLY A 23 -1.73 6.82 2.92
C GLY A 23 -2.77 5.73 2.65
N ASN A 24 -3.76 6.01 1.81
CA ASN A 24 -4.73 5.01 1.38
C ASN A 24 -4.09 4.07 0.36
N VAL A 25 -4.34 2.78 0.52
CA VAL A 25 -3.97 1.72 -0.40
C VAL A 25 -5.25 1.18 -1.02
N VAL A 26 -5.36 1.23 -2.34
CA VAL A 26 -6.46 0.66 -3.09
C VAL A 26 -5.93 -0.35 -4.08
N ALA A 27 -6.71 -1.38 -4.39
CA ALA A 27 -6.33 -2.35 -5.40
C ALA A 27 -7.43 -2.54 -6.43
N ARG A 28 -6.98 -2.87 -7.65
CA ARG A 28 -7.82 -3.33 -8.74
C ARG A 28 -7.51 -4.80 -8.98
N HIS A 29 -8.55 -5.62 -8.98
CA HIS A 29 -8.38 -7.05 -9.22
C HIS A 29 -8.03 -7.31 -10.70
N PRO A 30 -7.08 -8.21 -11.01
CA PRO A 30 -6.79 -8.62 -12.38
C PRO A 30 -8.03 -9.24 -13.01
N GLY A 31 -8.41 -8.77 -14.20
CA GLY A 31 -9.62 -9.23 -14.89
C GLY A 31 -10.91 -8.52 -14.47
N ALA A 32 -10.83 -7.54 -13.55
CA ALA A 32 -11.95 -6.66 -13.30
C ALA A 32 -12.17 -5.73 -14.51
N SER A 33 -13.44 -5.56 -14.92
CA SER A 33 -13.84 -4.64 -15.99
C SER A 33 -13.26 -3.24 -15.77
N SER A 34 -13.15 -2.42 -16.81
CA SER A 34 -12.83 -0.99 -16.68
C SER A 34 -13.78 -0.25 -15.72
N ASP A 35 -14.98 -0.80 -15.49
CA ASP A 35 -15.99 -0.28 -14.57
C ASP A 35 -15.86 -0.82 -13.14
N ALA A 36 -14.94 -1.75 -12.90
CA ALA A 36 -14.71 -2.27 -11.57
C ALA A 36 -14.09 -1.18 -10.68
N GLN A 37 -14.81 -0.87 -9.60
CA GLN A 37 -14.38 0.14 -8.64
C GLN A 37 -13.10 -0.30 -7.92
N ASP A 38 -12.16 0.64 -7.77
CA ASP A 38 -10.96 0.43 -6.96
C ASP A 38 -11.40 0.06 -5.53
N ARG A 39 -10.89 -1.06 -5.01
CA ARG A 39 -11.23 -1.54 -3.68
C ARG A 39 -10.26 -0.97 -2.66
N LEU A 40 -10.78 -0.29 -1.64
CA LEU A 40 -9.99 0.15 -0.49
C LEU A 40 -9.47 -1.06 0.29
N LEU A 41 -8.14 -1.16 0.39
CA LEU A 41 -7.42 -2.21 1.11
C LEU A 41 -6.99 -1.75 2.50
N LEU A 42 -6.44 -0.54 2.57
CA LEU A 42 -5.99 0.09 3.81
C LEU A 42 -6.24 1.59 3.71
N ALA A 43 -6.62 2.21 4.83
CA ALA A 43 -6.92 3.63 4.88
C ALA A 43 -6.20 4.34 6.01
N GLY A 44 -5.87 5.61 5.77
CA GLY A 44 -5.59 6.54 6.85
C GLY A 44 -4.25 6.36 7.56
N LEU A 45 -3.22 5.84 6.88
CA LEU A 45 -1.85 5.88 7.40
C LEU A 45 -1.29 7.32 7.48
N GLY A 46 -1.96 8.27 6.82
CA GLY A 46 -1.52 9.66 6.70
C GLY A 46 -0.50 9.83 5.57
N PRO A 47 0.10 11.04 5.44
CA PRO A 47 1.04 11.31 4.37
C PRO A 47 2.21 10.33 4.36
N LEU A 48 2.56 9.81 3.19
CA LEU A 48 3.65 8.87 3.00
C LEU A 48 4.87 9.58 2.43
N ARG A 49 6.04 9.24 2.97
CA ARG A 49 7.34 9.65 2.47
C ARG A 49 7.80 8.73 1.35
N SER A 50 7.60 7.43 1.51
CA SER A 50 8.08 6.44 0.55
C SER A 50 7.17 5.20 0.52
N VAL A 51 7.19 4.52 -0.62
CA VAL A 51 6.51 3.26 -0.88
C VAL A 51 7.51 2.37 -1.58
N SER A 52 7.69 1.14 -1.10
CA SER A 52 8.55 0.16 -1.73
C SER A 52 7.91 -1.23 -1.73
N ARG A 53 8.14 -1.98 -2.81
CA ARG A 53 7.71 -3.37 -2.90
C ARG A 53 8.64 -4.25 -2.05
N ARG A 54 8.05 -5.18 -1.30
CA ARG A 54 8.74 -6.22 -0.53
C ARG A 54 8.25 -7.60 -0.96
N GLY A 55 9.03 -8.28 -1.80
CA GLY A 55 8.61 -9.56 -2.37
C GLY A 55 7.45 -9.41 -3.35
N ASN A 56 6.66 -10.46 -3.57
CA ASN A 56 5.56 -10.46 -4.55
C ASN A 56 4.23 -9.96 -3.99
N THR A 57 4.11 -9.95 -2.67
CA THR A 57 2.85 -9.68 -1.97
C THR A 57 2.96 -8.54 -0.96
N GLY A 58 4.16 -8.06 -0.64
CA GLY A 58 4.38 -7.08 0.40
C GLY A 58 4.59 -5.67 -0.13
N LEU A 59 4.10 -4.70 0.64
CA LEU A 59 4.35 -3.27 0.48
C LEU A 59 4.94 -2.75 1.79
N LEU A 60 6.11 -2.11 1.71
CA LEU A 60 6.67 -1.35 2.82
C LEU A 60 6.34 0.12 2.59
N LEU A 61 5.58 0.69 3.52
CA LEU A 61 5.10 2.06 3.51
C LEU A 61 5.79 2.83 4.62
N GLU A 62 6.36 3.99 4.31
CA GLU A 62 6.96 4.87 5.29
C GLU A 62 6.14 6.16 5.40
N THR A 63 5.63 6.46 6.59
CA THR A 63 4.87 7.70 6.82
C THR A 63 5.82 8.91 6.86
N ALA A 64 5.28 10.12 6.67
CA ALA A 64 6.05 11.35 6.82
C ALA A 64 6.68 11.50 8.21
N ARG A 65 6.08 10.85 9.23
CA ARG A 65 6.56 10.78 10.62
C ARG A 65 7.70 9.77 10.82
N GLY A 66 8.06 8.99 9.80
CA GLY A 66 9.12 7.98 9.85
C GLY A 66 8.65 6.61 10.38
N GLU A 67 7.34 6.41 10.54
CA GLU A 67 6.80 5.10 10.90
C GLU A 67 6.82 4.19 9.68
N GLN A 68 7.22 2.93 9.86
CA GLN A 68 7.29 1.95 8.78
C GLN A 68 6.22 0.88 8.99
N TRP A 69 5.48 0.60 7.92
CA TRP A 69 4.40 -0.38 7.92
C TRP A 69 4.61 -1.37 6.80
N LEU A 70 4.68 -2.66 7.14
CA LEU A 70 4.67 -3.75 6.18
C LEU A 70 3.22 -4.22 6.00
N VAL A 71 2.70 -4.06 4.79
CA VAL A 71 1.37 -4.50 4.39
C VAL A 71 1.53 -5.73 3.50
N GLY A 72 1.11 -6.89 3.99
CA GLY A 72 1.08 -8.13 3.23
C GLY A 72 -0.25 -8.33 2.54
N LEU A 73 -0.24 -8.70 1.26
CA LEU A 73 -1.42 -9.05 0.48
C LEU A 73 -1.52 -10.57 0.26
N SER A 74 -2.73 -11.10 0.24
CA SER A 74 -3.00 -12.50 -0.07
C SER A 74 -3.10 -12.71 -1.58
N GLU A 75 -2.24 -13.56 -2.16
CA GLU A 75 -2.32 -13.91 -3.59
C GLU A 75 -3.67 -14.52 -3.97
N ALA A 76 -4.25 -15.32 -3.06
CA ALA A 76 -5.51 -16.02 -3.29
C ALA A 76 -6.72 -15.07 -3.37
N SER A 77 -6.70 -13.96 -2.62
CA SER A 77 -7.87 -13.07 -2.50
C SER A 77 -7.64 -11.64 -2.99
N GLY A 78 -6.40 -11.22 -3.17
CA GLY A 78 -6.04 -9.83 -3.46
C GLY A 78 -6.29 -8.87 -2.30
N LEU A 79 -6.51 -9.38 -1.07
CA LEU A 79 -6.81 -8.58 0.11
C LEU A 79 -5.62 -8.44 1.05
N VAL A 80 -5.71 -7.48 1.97
CA VAL A 80 -4.75 -7.35 3.07
C VAL A 80 -4.81 -8.61 3.94
N ALA A 81 -3.69 -9.31 4.02
CA ALA A 81 -3.48 -10.48 4.86
C ALA A 81 -2.82 -10.11 6.19
N SER A 82 -1.93 -9.12 6.18
CA SER A 82 -1.26 -8.62 7.39
C SER A 82 -0.94 -7.13 7.29
N VAL A 83 -0.88 -6.46 8.45
CA VAL A 83 -0.39 -5.09 8.61
C VAL A 83 0.47 -5.07 9.86
N GLU A 84 1.77 -4.84 9.67
CA GLU A 84 2.76 -4.93 10.74
C GLU A 84 3.55 -3.63 10.84
N HIS A 85 3.69 -3.11 12.06
CA HIS A 85 4.58 -1.99 12.32
C HIS A 85 6.02 -2.50 12.35
N VAL A 86 6.85 -2.03 11.43
CA VAL A 86 8.27 -2.37 11.37
C VAL A 86 8.98 -1.48 12.37
N ASN A 87 9.44 -2.08 13.46
CA ASN A 87 10.21 -1.37 14.47
C ASN A 87 11.69 -1.41 14.05
N PRO A 88 12.32 -0.28 13.65
CA PRO A 88 13.69 -0.28 13.14
C PRO A 88 14.76 -0.67 14.18
N PHE A 89 14.35 -0.85 15.44
CA PHE A 89 15.20 -1.23 16.57
C PHE A 89 14.97 -2.66 17.07
N ALA A 90 14.08 -3.44 16.44
CA ALA A 90 13.76 -4.79 16.90
C ALA A 90 14.81 -5.86 16.50
N ASP A 91 15.65 -5.60 15.49
CA ASP A 91 16.71 -6.52 15.03
C ASP A 91 18.04 -6.34 15.78
N THR A 92 18.06 -5.61 16.91
CA THR A 92 19.30 -5.32 17.69
C THR A 92 19.29 -5.92 19.11
N ALA A 93 18.57 -7.02 19.34
CA ALA A 93 18.53 -7.73 20.62
C ALA A 93 19.06 -9.16 20.51
#